data_AF-A0A504UX78-F1
#
_entry.id   AF-A0A504UX78-F1
#
_cell.length_a   1.000
_cell.length_b   1.000
_cell.length_c   1.000
_cell.angle_alpha   90.00
_cell.angle_beta   90.00
_cell.angle_gamma   90.00
#
_symmetry.space_group_name_H-M   'P 1'
#
loop_
_entity.id
_entity.type
_entity.pdbx_description
1 polymer ?
#
loop_
_entity_poly.entity_id
_entity_poly.type
_entity_poly.pdbx_seq_one_letter_code
_entity_poly.pdbx_strand_id
1 'polypeptide(L)'
;MEQFYFGISLIGTTKSLADFASPSSGYALLVAVLTPITFIYARYEMRNRRLLIIRDFLTSFPATAGGKEGVSGQTSGVNPSLEFVRSKYVQDLPFRPGDQRDFDTKSPAEQINIIISRVRFAGWADMRLLVSSIGMMIVTYYGTAALIEGIGLITAVQCTNKAPACTVDTTAQLHLVGGLAFAGAYLAAIRGFTRGLAVFDLSAFTFIRYTVESIVSVVFILALYRAFPDPTFGLSFAPPADATAAAQATAPAEDLATAPLPGVSKIWLILAPVLGYLPDSATKFALLRLQSLIAWVKMDDDRFNKITRITPLDSLDGIDYATRFRLQECGIYDVQGLATYNPIMLHIESPYGIYQAVDWIAQAQLCHLVGLEKFLVLREMQIRTIFDLERAIDFRQPGTVNSPQGKESPEEFDLLIAGILVAPTQTLRDVCKISGLELLMIGENGVITAKNPDAFCLWFREKLGVTPAEIKVRVEHMMGWIADDLHVRRLRRIWQEISDSLGERSKRLDGEAPKPGAVG
;
A
#
# COMPACT_ATOMS: atom_id res chain seq x y z
N MET A 1 -13.90 -15.22 45.14
CA MET A 1 -13.96 -16.50 44.39
C MET A 1 -14.51 -16.35 42.97
N GLU A 2 -14.81 -15.12 42.48
CA GLU A 2 -15.31 -14.87 41.11
C GLU A 2 -14.23 -14.47 40.09
N GLN A 3 -13.03 -14.08 40.52
CA GLN A 3 -11.95 -13.69 39.60
C GLN A 3 -11.26 -14.87 38.89
N PHE A 4 -11.43 -16.10 39.39
CA PHE A 4 -10.83 -17.31 38.79
C PHE A 4 -11.61 -17.87 37.58
N TYR A 5 -12.86 -17.43 37.36
CA TYR A 5 -13.67 -17.88 36.22
C TYR A 5 -13.38 -17.11 34.91
N PHE A 6 -12.68 -15.98 34.99
CA PHE A 6 -12.36 -15.15 33.82
C PHE A 6 -11.43 -15.88 32.83
N GLY A 7 -10.49 -16.70 33.34
CA GLY A 7 -9.55 -17.46 32.50
C GLY A 7 -10.15 -18.71 31.85
N ILE A 8 -11.19 -19.29 32.46
CA ILE A 8 -11.78 -20.57 32.00
C ILE A 8 -12.90 -20.32 30.98
N SER A 9 -13.53 -19.14 30.97
CA SER A 9 -14.56 -18.81 29.97
C SER A 9 -14.00 -18.47 28.59
N LEU A 10 -12.71 -18.12 28.48
CA LEU A 10 -12.05 -17.76 27.22
C LEU A 10 -11.48 -18.99 26.49
N ILE A 11 -11.25 -20.07 27.23
CA ILE A 11 -10.83 -21.38 26.74
C ILE A 11 -12.03 -22.28 26.94
N GLY A 12 -12.90 -22.34 25.93
CA GLY A 12 -14.14 -23.10 25.98
C GLY A 12 -13.93 -24.47 26.62
N THR A 13 -14.84 -24.82 27.54
CA THR A 13 -15.04 -26.17 28.06
C THR A 13 -14.74 -27.17 26.96
N THR A 14 -13.81 -28.09 27.20
CA THR A 14 -13.49 -29.21 26.33
C THR A 14 -14.74 -30.05 26.12
N LYS A 15 -15.58 -29.64 25.16
CA LYS A 15 -16.68 -30.43 24.65
C LYS A 15 -16.07 -31.68 24.03
N SER A 16 -16.71 -32.82 24.28
CA SER A 16 -16.29 -34.16 23.89
C SER A 16 -15.81 -34.22 22.42
N LEU A 17 -14.79 -35.04 22.14
CA LEU A 17 -14.33 -35.39 20.78
C LEU A 17 -15.47 -35.79 19.82
N ALA A 18 -16.63 -36.20 20.35
CA ALA A 18 -17.83 -36.53 19.57
C ALA A 18 -18.54 -35.31 18.96
N ASP A 19 -18.47 -34.12 19.56
CA ASP A 19 -19.05 -32.89 19.00
C ASP A 19 -18.22 -32.33 17.84
N PHE A 20 -16.96 -32.76 17.72
CA PHE A 20 -16.09 -32.43 16.57
C PHE A 20 -16.62 -33.02 15.26
N ALA A 21 -17.55 -33.98 15.32
CA ALA A 21 -18.21 -34.61 14.18
C ALA A 21 -19.58 -33.99 13.81
N SER A 22 -20.01 -32.90 14.48
CA SER A 22 -21.19 -32.16 14.05
C SER A 22 -20.97 -31.56 12.65
N PRO A 23 -21.98 -31.51 11.76
CA PRO A 23 -21.85 -30.85 10.47
C PRO A 23 -21.34 -29.40 10.61
N SER A 24 -21.74 -28.69 11.66
CA SER A 24 -21.31 -27.31 11.96
C SER A 24 -19.81 -27.20 12.31
N SER A 25 -19.24 -28.16 13.04
CA SER A 25 -17.81 -28.18 13.36
C SER A 25 -16.97 -28.58 12.13
N GLY A 26 -17.53 -29.41 11.25
CA GLY A 26 -16.91 -29.75 9.96
C GLY A 26 -16.70 -28.53 9.06
N TYR A 27 -17.70 -27.65 8.94
CA TYR A 27 -17.57 -26.40 8.18
C TYR A 27 -16.54 -25.45 8.80
N ALA A 28 -16.56 -25.29 10.13
CA ALA A 28 -15.59 -24.45 10.83
C ALA A 28 -14.15 -24.95 10.64
N LEU A 29 -13.94 -26.27 10.71
CA LEU A 29 -12.64 -26.90 10.46
C LEU A 29 -12.18 -26.70 9.02
N LEU A 30 -13.09 -26.86 8.05
CA LEU A 30 -12.79 -26.66 6.65
C LEU A 30 -12.33 -25.23 6.39
N VAL A 31 -13.04 -24.22 6.88
CA VAL A 31 -12.64 -22.81 6.73
C VAL A 31 -11.29 -22.54 7.39
N ALA A 32 -11.09 -23.06 8.60
CA ALA A 32 -9.85 -22.88 9.36
C ALA A 32 -8.61 -23.44 8.65
N VAL A 33 -8.72 -24.63 8.05
CA VAL A 33 -7.60 -25.31 7.39
C VAL A 33 -7.42 -24.84 5.94
N LEU A 34 -8.52 -24.66 5.20
CA LEU A 34 -8.47 -24.29 3.79
C LEU A 34 -7.90 -22.88 3.59
N THR A 35 -8.26 -21.93 4.47
CA THR A 35 -7.79 -20.53 4.37
C THR A 35 -6.26 -20.42 4.24
N PRO A 36 -5.45 -20.86 5.21
CA PRO A 36 -4.00 -20.77 5.10
C PRO A 36 -3.43 -21.62 3.97
N ILE A 37 -3.98 -22.81 3.69
CA ILE A 37 -3.51 -23.67 2.58
C ILE A 37 -3.67 -22.96 1.24
N THR A 38 -4.81 -22.32 0.99
CA THR A 38 -5.06 -21.56 -0.24
C THR A 38 -4.07 -20.40 -0.39
N PHE A 39 -3.77 -19.65 0.68
CA PHE A 39 -2.79 -18.57 0.62
C PHE A 39 -1.35 -19.07 0.40
N ILE A 40 -0.97 -20.19 1.02
CA ILE A 40 0.35 -20.81 0.80
C ILE A 40 0.47 -21.32 -0.64
N TYR A 41 -0.57 -21.95 -1.17
CA TYR A 41 -0.61 -22.38 -2.57
C TYR A 41 -0.53 -21.21 -3.54
N ALA A 42 -1.32 -20.15 -3.30
CA ALA A 42 -1.29 -18.94 -4.12
C ALA A 42 0.10 -18.28 -4.09
N ARG A 43 0.79 -18.26 -2.93
CA ARG A 43 2.17 -17.78 -2.81
C ARG A 43 3.14 -18.60 -3.67
N TYR A 44 3.01 -19.92 -3.69
CA TYR A 44 3.81 -20.81 -4.54
C TYR A 44 3.59 -20.50 -6.03
N GLU A 45 2.34 -20.42 -6.47
CA GLU A 45 2.01 -20.13 -7.88
C GLU A 45 2.54 -18.75 -8.30
N MET A 46 2.35 -17.76 -7.45
CA MET A 46 2.80 -16.40 -7.69
C MET A 46 4.33 -16.31 -7.81
N ARG A 47 5.07 -17.01 -6.93
CA ARG A 47 6.53 -17.11 -7.04
C ARG A 47 6.94 -17.65 -8.41
N ASN A 48 6.34 -18.75 -8.85
CA ASN A 48 6.67 -19.38 -10.14
C ASN A 48 6.38 -18.45 -11.32
N ARG A 49 5.20 -17.82 -11.34
CA ARG A 49 4.84 -16.85 -12.38
C ARG A 49 5.82 -15.68 -12.42
N ARG A 50 6.19 -15.12 -11.27
CA ARG A 50 7.13 -13.99 -11.19
C ARG A 50 8.54 -14.36 -11.61
N LEU A 51 9.02 -15.55 -11.25
CA LEU A 51 10.32 -16.05 -11.73
C LEU A 51 10.34 -16.23 -13.25
N LEU A 52 9.24 -16.70 -13.85
CA LEU A 52 9.11 -16.78 -15.31
C LEU A 52 9.16 -15.39 -15.95
N ILE A 53 8.45 -14.40 -15.41
CA ILE A 53 8.49 -13.02 -15.92
C ILE A 53 9.92 -12.44 -15.79
N ILE A 54 10.64 -12.70 -14.70
CA ILE A 54 12.03 -12.26 -14.55
C ILE A 54 12.92 -12.90 -15.63
N ARG A 55 12.75 -14.20 -15.89
CA ARG A 55 13.49 -14.88 -16.96
C ARG A 55 13.20 -14.23 -18.32
N ASP A 56 11.93 -14.04 -18.64
CA ASP A 56 11.50 -13.48 -19.93
C ASP A 56 11.97 -12.01 -20.08
N PHE A 57 12.02 -11.26 -18.97
CA PHE A 57 12.62 -9.93 -18.91
C PHE A 57 14.13 -9.99 -19.23
N LEU A 58 14.87 -10.92 -18.62
CA LEU A 58 16.30 -11.07 -18.84
C LEU A 58 16.65 -11.49 -20.27
N THR A 59 15.82 -12.33 -20.88
CA THR A 59 15.99 -12.71 -22.28
C THR A 59 15.70 -11.55 -23.23
N SER A 60 14.74 -10.68 -22.87
CA SER A 60 14.37 -9.53 -23.68
C SER A 60 15.37 -8.37 -23.56
N PHE A 61 15.95 -8.19 -22.37
CA PHE A 61 16.85 -7.08 -22.02
C PHE A 61 18.21 -7.59 -21.51
N PRO A 62 19.01 -8.28 -22.33
CA PRO A 62 20.27 -8.90 -21.89
C PRO A 62 21.31 -7.88 -21.39
N ALA A 63 21.22 -6.62 -21.82
CA ALA A 63 22.06 -5.53 -21.31
C ALA A 63 21.93 -5.33 -19.79
N THR A 64 20.74 -5.60 -19.22
CA THR A 64 20.50 -5.49 -17.76
C THR A 64 21.15 -6.62 -16.94
N ALA A 65 21.49 -7.74 -17.61
CA ALA A 65 22.01 -8.95 -16.99
C ALA A 65 23.55 -8.97 -16.84
N GLY A 66 24.25 -7.93 -17.28
CA GLY A 66 25.73 -7.82 -17.14
C GLY A 66 26.53 -8.54 -18.24
N GLY A 67 25.95 -8.78 -19.42
CA GLY A 67 26.56 -9.62 -20.47
C GLY A 67 27.44 -8.91 -21.50
N LYS A 68 27.93 -7.68 -21.27
CA LYS A 68 28.89 -7.05 -22.20
C LYS A 68 30.29 -7.09 -21.59
N GLU A 69 31.18 -7.90 -22.20
CA GLU A 69 32.61 -7.63 -22.13
C GLU A 69 32.83 -6.22 -22.68
N GLY A 70 33.11 -5.27 -21.80
CA GLY A 70 33.58 -3.97 -22.23
C GLY A 70 34.87 -4.16 -23.03
N VAL A 71 35.08 -3.34 -24.05
CA VAL A 71 36.33 -3.22 -24.83
C VAL A 71 37.57 -3.00 -23.93
N SER A 72 37.38 -2.73 -22.63
CA SER A 72 38.38 -2.47 -21.60
C SER A 72 38.48 -3.53 -20.49
N GLY A 73 37.94 -4.75 -20.65
CA GLY A 73 38.14 -5.84 -19.68
C GLY A 73 37.50 -5.63 -18.29
N GLN A 74 36.67 -4.60 -18.12
CA GLN A 74 35.80 -4.47 -16.95
C GLN A 74 34.51 -5.26 -17.21
N THR A 75 34.31 -6.31 -16.43
CA THR A 75 33.03 -7.01 -16.34
C THR A 75 31.97 -6.01 -15.87
N SER A 76 31.02 -5.67 -16.74
CA SER A 76 29.86 -4.87 -16.30
C SER A 76 29.09 -5.69 -15.28
N GLY A 77 29.21 -5.35 -14.00
CA GLY A 77 28.47 -5.99 -12.93
C GLY A 77 26.97 -5.95 -13.19
N VAL A 78 26.26 -7.02 -12.79
CA VAL A 78 24.80 -7.15 -12.92
C VAL A 78 24.11 -5.92 -12.31
N ASN A 79 23.05 -5.42 -12.94
CA ASN A 79 22.32 -4.26 -12.43
C ASN A 79 21.82 -4.56 -10.99
N PRO A 80 22.24 -3.78 -9.97
CA PRO A 80 21.83 -4.02 -8.59
C PRO A 80 20.31 -4.03 -8.41
N SER A 81 19.59 -3.21 -9.17
CA SER A 81 18.13 -3.12 -9.10
C SER A 81 17.46 -4.42 -9.53
N LEU A 82 18.03 -5.13 -10.50
CA LEU A 82 17.57 -6.43 -10.95
C LEU A 82 17.91 -7.52 -9.93
N GLU A 83 19.11 -7.50 -9.34
CA GLU A 83 19.50 -8.47 -8.30
C GLU A 83 18.64 -8.33 -7.03
N PHE A 84 18.26 -7.12 -6.64
CA PHE A 84 17.30 -6.91 -5.54
C PHE A 84 15.92 -7.51 -5.86
N VAL A 85 15.48 -7.41 -7.11
CA VAL A 85 14.22 -8.01 -7.54
C VAL A 85 14.31 -9.53 -7.52
N ARG A 86 15.40 -10.07 -8.06
CA ARG A 86 15.64 -11.51 -8.13
C ARG A 86 15.75 -12.13 -6.74
N SER A 87 16.55 -11.54 -5.86
CA SER A 87 16.77 -12.02 -4.49
C SER A 87 15.46 -12.10 -3.69
N LYS A 88 14.51 -11.17 -3.88
CA LYS A 88 13.18 -11.20 -3.23
C LYS A 88 12.46 -12.53 -3.42
N TYR A 89 12.57 -13.15 -4.58
CA TYR A 89 11.88 -14.41 -4.91
C TYR A 89 12.72 -15.67 -4.66
N VAL A 90 14.05 -15.52 -4.51
CA VAL A 90 15.02 -16.62 -4.41
C VAL A 90 15.51 -16.84 -2.97
N GLN A 91 15.42 -15.85 -2.09
CA GLN A 91 15.96 -15.87 -0.72
C GLN A 91 15.56 -17.09 0.15
N ASP A 92 14.39 -17.67 -0.07
CA ASP A 92 13.87 -18.81 0.72
C ASP A 92 14.28 -20.18 0.16
N LEU A 93 15.02 -20.23 -0.95
CA LEU A 93 15.35 -21.48 -1.63
C LEU A 93 16.64 -22.08 -1.06
N PRO A 94 16.62 -23.36 -0.64
CA PRO A 94 17.81 -24.01 -0.13
C PRO A 94 18.79 -24.30 -1.26
N PHE A 95 19.92 -23.59 -1.29
CA PHE A 95 21.07 -23.97 -2.11
C PHE A 95 22.04 -24.80 -1.27
N ARG A 96 22.47 -25.95 -1.80
CA ARG A 96 23.58 -26.69 -1.21
C ARG A 96 24.89 -25.95 -1.55
N PRO A 97 25.83 -25.78 -0.61
CA PRO A 97 27.08 -25.03 -0.86
C PRO A 97 27.91 -25.56 -2.05
N GLY A 98 27.78 -26.84 -2.40
CA GLY A 98 28.45 -27.47 -3.53
C GLY A 98 27.85 -27.11 -4.90
N ASP A 99 26.55 -26.82 -4.96
CA ASP A 99 25.83 -26.46 -6.20
C ASP A 99 26.01 -24.99 -6.58
N GLN A 100 26.44 -24.14 -5.64
CA GLN A 100 26.58 -22.70 -5.82
C GLN A 100 27.61 -22.37 -6.92
N ARG A 101 28.74 -23.11 -6.97
CA ARG A 101 29.82 -22.84 -7.92
C ARG A 101 29.46 -23.13 -9.38
N ASP A 102 28.64 -24.15 -9.65
CA ASP A 102 28.12 -24.41 -11.01
C ASP A 102 26.91 -23.54 -11.35
N PHE A 103 26.26 -22.97 -10.33
CA PHE A 103 25.15 -22.03 -10.52
C PHE A 103 25.65 -20.66 -10.93
N ASP A 104 26.69 -20.14 -10.27
CA ASP A 104 27.23 -18.80 -10.50
C ASP A 104 27.91 -18.65 -11.87
N THR A 105 28.31 -19.77 -12.50
CA THR A 105 28.94 -19.77 -13.84
C THR A 105 27.95 -19.73 -15.00
N LYS A 106 26.66 -19.97 -14.76
CA LYS A 106 25.62 -20.00 -15.81
C LYS A 106 25.05 -18.62 -16.09
N SER A 107 24.40 -18.45 -17.24
CA SER A 107 23.73 -17.20 -17.57
C SER A 107 22.60 -16.89 -16.56
N PRO A 108 22.30 -15.62 -16.25
CA PRO A 108 21.25 -15.28 -15.28
C PRO A 108 19.86 -15.87 -15.62
N ALA A 109 19.53 -16.05 -16.90
CA ALA A 109 18.30 -16.70 -17.34
C ALA A 109 18.32 -18.23 -17.08
N GLU A 110 19.45 -18.91 -17.31
CA GLU A 110 19.62 -20.33 -16.99
C GLU A 110 19.58 -20.59 -15.48
N GLN A 111 20.18 -19.69 -14.69
CA GLN A 111 20.11 -19.75 -13.24
C GLN A 111 18.65 -19.76 -12.77
N ILE A 112 17.76 -18.97 -13.39
CA ILE A 112 16.33 -18.98 -13.07
C ILE A 112 15.65 -20.28 -13.50
N ASN A 113 15.99 -20.86 -14.65
CA ASN A 113 15.44 -22.16 -15.07
C ASN A 113 15.78 -23.27 -14.05
N ILE A 114 17.02 -23.28 -13.54
CA ILE A 114 17.44 -24.22 -12.50
C ILE A 114 16.64 -23.97 -11.21
N ILE A 115 16.47 -22.71 -10.82
CA ILE A 115 15.63 -22.34 -9.67
C ILE A 115 14.22 -22.90 -9.83
N ILE A 116 13.54 -22.61 -10.95
CA ILE A 116 12.15 -23.04 -11.21
C ILE A 116 12.03 -24.56 -11.11
N SER A 117 13.00 -25.32 -11.65
CA SER A 117 13.00 -26.78 -11.57
C SER A 117 13.08 -27.34 -10.13
N ARG A 118 13.59 -26.53 -9.19
CA ARG A 118 13.78 -26.90 -7.78
C ARG A 118 12.65 -26.38 -6.88
N VAL A 119 11.84 -25.41 -7.33
CA VAL A 119 10.72 -24.90 -6.54
C VAL A 119 9.61 -25.95 -6.49
N ARG A 120 9.47 -26.61 -5.34
CA ARG A 120 8.39 -27.57 -5.06
C ARG A 120 7.40 -26.99 -4.06
N PHE A 121 6.12 -27.22 -4.28
CA PHE A 121 5.09 -26.98 -3.27
C PHE A 121 5.35 -27.86 -2.06
N ALA A 122 5.08 -27.34 -0.85
CA ALA A 122 5.33 -28.01 0.42
C ALA A 122 6.83 -28.17 0.77
N GLY A 123 7.69 -27.25 0.29
CA GLY A 123 9.08 -27.15 0.74
C GLY A 123 9.19 -26.69 2.20
N TRP A 124 10.42 -26.68 2.73
CA TRP A 124 10.70 -26.23 4.12
C TRP A 124 10.15 -24.84 4.44
N ALA A 125 10.23 -23.90 3.49
CA ALA A 125 9.71 -22.55 3.66
C ALA A 125 8.17 -22.54 3.80
N ASP A 126 7.47 -23.36 3.03
CA ASP A 126 6.00 -23.47 3.08
C ASP A 126 5.55 -24.20 4.34
N MET A 127 6.30 -25.20 4.80
CA MET A 127 6.05 -25.88 6.08
C MET A 127 6.22 -24.93 7.27
N ARG A 128 7.24 -24.06 7.24
CA ARG A 128 7.40 -23.00 8.25
C ARG A 128 6.19 -22.07 8.28
N LEU A 129 5.66 -21.68 7.11
CA LEU A 129 4.43 -20.88 7.01
C LEU A 129 3.22 -21.63 7.57
N LEU A 130 3.07 -22.91 7.22
CA LEU A 130 1.98 -23.75 7.72
C LEU A 130 2.00 -23.86 9.25
N VAL A 131 3.17 -24.10 9.84
CA VAL A 131 3.33 -24.13 11.31
C VAL A 131 2.98 -22.78 11.93
N SER A 132 3.43 -21.67 11.34
CA SER A 132 3.07 -20.33 11.84
C SER A 132 1.58 -20.01 11.74
N SER A 133 0.87 -20.67 10.83
CA SER A 133 -0.58 -20.48 10.63
C SER A 133 -1.46 -21.24 11.62
N ILE A 134 -0.90 -22.14 12.45
CA ILE A 134 -1.66 -22.94 13.42
C ILE A 134 -2.49 -22.06 14.37
N GLY A 135 -1.92 -20.95 14.85
CA GLY A 135 -2.66 -20.00 15.69
C GLY A 135 -3.88 -19.43 14.98
N MET A 136 -3.72 -19.06 13.70
CA MET A 136 -4.83 -18.54 12.88
C MET A 136 -5.88 -19.63 12.61
N MET A 137 -5.47 -20.88 12.39
CA MET A 137 -6.40 -22.02 12.23
C MET A 137 -7.27 -22.19 13.49
N ILE A 138 -6.65 -22.16 14.68
CA ILE A 138 -7.37 -22.30 15.96
C ILE A 138 -8.37 -21.15 16.14
N VAL A 139 -7.93 -19.91 15.96
CA VAL A 139 -8.81 -18.72 16.10
C VAL A 139 -9.94 -18.77 15.07
N THR A 140 -9.65 -19.17 13.84
CA THR A 140 -10.66 -19.28 12.78
C THR A 140 -11.68 -20.36 13.08
N TYR A 141 -11.25 -21.50 13.63
CA TYR A 141 -12.14 -22.58 14.02
C TYR A 141 -13.13 -22.13 15.10
N TYR A 142 -12.63 -21.62 16.23
CA TYR A 142 -13.49 -21.19 17.34
C TYR A 142 -14.34 -19.97 16.99
N GLY A 143 -13.79 -19.02 16.23
CA GLY A 143 -14.53 -17.84 15.77
C GLY A 143 -15.67 -18.20 14.81
N THR A 144 -15.43 -19.10 13.86
CA THR A 144 -16.47 -19.58 12.93
C THR A 144 -17.52 -20.41 13.65
N ALA A 145 -17.11 -21.26 14.60
CA ALA A 145 -18.04 -22.02 15.43
C ALA A 145 -18.95 -21.08 16.25
N ALA A 146 -18.39 -20.06 16.91
CA ALA A 146 -19.16 -19.06 17.66
C ALA A 146 -20.13 -18.27 16.76
N LEU A 147 -19.72 -17.95 15.53
CA LEU A 147 -20.59 -17.29 14.55
C LEU A 147 -21.76 -18.19 14.12
N ILE A 148 -21.50 -19.47 13.82
CA ILE A 148 -22.54 -20.43 13.43
C ILE A 148 -23.53 -20.66 14.59
N GLU A 149 -23.02 -20.85 15.81
CA GLU A 149 -23.85 -20.97 17.01
C GLU A 149 -24.71 -19.70 17.21
N GLY A 150 -24.10 -18.51 17.13
CA GLY A 150 -24.79 -17.23 17.27
C GLY A 150 -25.88 -16.99 16.21
N ILE A 151 -25.64 -17.34 14.94
CA ILE A 151 -26.64 -17.23 13.86
C ILE A 151 -27.76 -18.26 14.05
N GLY A 152 -27.43 -19.50 14.42
CA GLY A 152 -28.42 -20.56 14.67
C GLY A 152 -29.42 -20.22 15.78
N LEU A 153 -29.03 -19.35 16.71
CA LEU A 153 -29.91 -18.83 17.76
C LEU A 153 -30.88 -17.76 17.23
N ILE A 154 -30.47 -16.90 16.28
CA ILE A 154 -31.39 -15.94 15.65
C ILE A 154 -32.52 -16.67 14.91
N THR A 155 -32.19 -17.80 14.26
CA THR A 155 -33.18 -18.60 13.54
C THR A 155 -34.05 -19.44 14.47
N ALA A 156 -33.50 -19.94 15.60
CA ALA A 156 -34.26 -20.70 16.61
C ALA A 156 -35.15 -19.82 17.51
N VAL A 157 -34.83 -18.54 17.69
CA VAL A 157 -35.66 -17.57 18.44
C VAL A 157 -36.95 -17.18 17.69
N GLN A 158 -37.19 -17.73 16.49
CA GLN A 158 -38.56 -17.97 16.00
C GLN A 158 -39.25 -19.07 16.83
N CYS A 159 -39.25 -18.92 18.15
CA CYS A 159 -40.03 -19.74 19.04
C CYS A 159 -41.51 -19.45 18.80
N THR A 160 -42.19 -20.49 18.34
CA THR A 160 -43.64 -20.68 18.24
C THR A 160 -44.42 -19.90 19.31
N ASN A 161 -45.49 -19.23 18.88
CA ASN A 161 -46.37 -18.29 19.61
C ASN A 161 -47.04 -18.78 20.92
N LYS A 162 -46.44 -19.66 21.73
CA LYS A 162 -47.08 -20.26 22.93
C LYS A 162 -46.19 -20.49 24.16
N ALA A 163 -45.18 -19.65 24.43
CA ALA A 163 -44.51 -19.66 25.74
C ALA A 163 -44.12 -18.23 26.20
N PRO A 164 -44.52 -17.77 27.41
CA PRO A 164 -44.36 -16.37 27.84
C PRO A 164 -43.05 -16.08 28.58
N ALA A 165 -41.93 -16.70 28.20
CA ALA A 165 -40.60 -16.37 28.75
C ALA A 165 -39.46 -17.00 27.91
N CYS A 166 -39.22 -16.50 26.70
CA CYS A 166 -37.95 -16.77 26.01
C CYS A 166 -36.88 -15.81 26.55
N THR A 167 -36.30 -16.11 27.72
CA THR A 167 -35.08 -15.42 28.16
C THR A 167 -33.92 -15.91 27.29
N VAL A 168 -33.43 -15.06 26.40
CA VAL A 168 -32.22 -15.37 25.61
C VAL A 168 -31.05 -15.47 26.58
N ASP A 169 -30.38 -16.63 26.61
CA ASP A 169 -29.21 -16.86 27.46
C ASP A 169 -28.14 -15.79 27.19
N THR A 170 -27.61 -15.17 28.24
CA THR A 170 -26.51 -14.19 28.16
C THR A 170 -25.29 -14.75 27.42
N THR A 171 -25.06 -16.06 27.51
CA THR A 171 -24.00 -16.78 26.81
C THR A 171 -24.22 -16.74 25.29
N ALA A 172 -25.46 -16.94 24.84
CA ALA A 172 -25.85 -16.90 23.43
C ALA A 172 -25.64 -15.51 22.80
N GLN A 173 -25.92 -14.44 23.53
CA GLN A 173 -25.69 -13.07 23.05
C GLN A 173 -24.20 -12.76 22.84
N LEU A 174 -23.33 -13.30 23.70
CA LEU A 174 -21.88 -13.14 23.58
C LEU A 174 -21.31 -13.93 22.41
N HIS A 175 -21.84 -15.13 22.14
CA HIS A 175 -21.47 -15.90 20.94
C HIS A 175 -21.85 -15.16 19.66
N LEU A 176 -23.03 -14.53 19.62
CA LEU A 176 -23.45 -13.74 18.45
C LEU A 176 -22.57 -12.51 18.23
N VAL A 177 -22.38 -11.67 19.26
CA VAL A 177 -21.56 -10.45 19.14
C VAL A 177 -20.10 -10.78 18.87
N GLY A 178 -19.55 -11.78 19.58
CA GLY A 178 -18.18 -12.26 19.39
C GLY A 178 -17.96 -12.89 18.01
N GLY A 179 -18.93 -13.68 17.52
CA GLY A 179 -18.90 -14.26 16.18
C GLY A 179 -18.93 -13.19 15.08
N LEU A 180 -19.77 -12.16 15.22
CA LEU A 180 -19.82 -11.04 14.27
C LEU A 180 -18.55 -10.18 14.30
N ALA A 181 -17.99 -9.93 15.48
CA ALA A 181 -16.69 -9.28 15.64
C ALA A 181 -15.58 -10.07 14.95
N PHE A 182 -15.58 -11.40 15.16
CA PHE A 182 -14.65 -12.31 14.49
C PHE A 182 -14.82 -12.27 12.97
N ALA A 183 -16.06 -12.26 12.45
CA ALA A 183 -16.29 -12.17 11.00
C ALA A 183 -15.67 -10.90 10.39
N GLY A 184 -15.80 -9.76 11.06
CA GLY A 184 -15.13 -8.51 10.67
C GLY A 184 -13.62 -8.63 10.67
N ALA A 185 -13.05 -9.15 11.77
CA ALA A 185 -11.60 -9.34 11.90
C ALA A 185 -11.04 -10.35 10.88
N TYR A 186 -11.78 -11.42 10.58
CA TYR A 186 -11.42 -12.41 9.58
C TYR A 186 -11.41 -11.81 8.16
N LEU A 187 -12.38 -10.97 7.81
CA LEU A 187 -12.37 -10.23 6.54
C LEU A 187 -11.19 -9.26 6.43
N ALA A 188 -10.83 -8.59 7.54
CA ALA A 188 -9.63 -7.76 7.59
C ALA A 188 -8.35 -8.59 7.41
N ALA A 189 -8.26 -9.76 8.04
CA ALA A 189 -7.15 -10.69 7.89
C ALA A 189 -7.03 -11.21 6.45
N ILE A 190 -8.14 -11.63 5.80
CA ILE A 190 -8.15 -12.03 4.38
C ILE A 190 -7.61 -10.90 3.50
N ARG A 191 -8.13 -9.68 3.65
CA ARG A 191 -7.68 -8.51 2.88
C ARG A 191 -6.19 -8.25 3.12
N GLY A 192 -5.74 -8.42 4.36
CA GLY A 192 -4.35 -8.34 4.77
C GLY A 192 -3.46 -9.39 4.09
N PHE A 193 -3.89 -10.64 4.06
CA PHE A 193 -3.18 -11.74 3.39
C PHE A 193 -3.15 -11.55 1.87
N THR A 194 -4.24 -11.10 1.25
CA THR A 194 -4.26 -10.80 -0.19
C THR A 194 -3.27 -9.69 -0.55
N ARG A 195 -3.16 -8.64 0.27
CA ARG A 195 -2.15 -7.58 0.10
C ARG A 195 -0.73 -8.11 0.34
N GLY A 196 -0.52 -8.88 1.39
CA GLY A 196 0.77 -9.53 1.67
C GLY A 196 1.20 -10.45 0.54
N LEU A 197 0.25 -11.18 -0.06
CA LEU A 197 0.49 -12.00 -1.24
C LEU A 197 0.85 -11.11 -2.44
N ALA A 198 0.09 -10.06 -2.73
CA ALA A 198 0.33 -9.13 -3.83
C ALA A 198 1.74 -8.51 -3.80
N VAL A 199 2.31 -8.25 -2.61
CA VAL A 199 3.67 -7.69 -2.45
C VAL A 199 4.72 -8.77 -2.19
N PHE A 200 4.34 -10.05 -2.19
CA PHE A 200 5.18 -11.18 -1.83
C PHE A 200 5.82 -11.07 -0.43
N ASP A 201 5.10 -10.46 0.50
CA ASP A 201 5.44 -10.27 1.92
C ASP A 201 4.57 -11.16 2.83
N LEU A 202 4.09 -12.29 2.31
CA LEU A 202 3.44 -13.31 3.13
C LEU A 202 4.52 -14.10 3.88
N SER A 203 4.75 -13.68 5.12
CA SER A 203 5.73 -14.28 6.03
C SER A 203 5.04 -14.97 7.22
N ALA A 204 5.83 -15.68 8.03
CA ALA A 204 5.33 -16.28 9.27
C ALA A 204 4.83 -15.20 10.26
N PHE A 205 5.48 -14.04 10.27
CA PHE A 205 5.06 -12.90 11.08
C PHE A 205 3.68 -12.39 10.67
N THR A 206 3.36 -12.39 9.37
CA THR A 206 2.05 -11.95 8.87
C THR A 206 0.91 -12.79 9.45
N PHE A 207 1.05 -14.13 9.49
CA PHE A 207 0.05 -15.01 10.12
C PHE A 207 -0.09 -14.76 11.61
N ILE A 208 1.03 -14.62 12.33
CA ILE A 208 1.04 -14.35 13.77
C ILE A 208 0.36 -13.01 14.08
N ARG A 209 0.71 -11.96 13.31
CA ARG A 209 0.16 -10.61 13.45
C ARG A 209 -1.36 -10.61 13.34
N TYR A 210 -1.91 -11.16 12.24
CA TYR A 210 -3.37 -11.18 12.06
C TYR A 210 -4.08 -12.11 13.04
N THR A 211 -3.42 -13.15 13.54
CA THR A 211 -3.94 -13.96 14.65
C THR A 211 -4.12 -13.12 15.91
N VAL A 212 -3.07 -12.38 16.30
CA VAL A 212 -3.08 -11.52 17.49
C VAL A 212 -4.09 -10.39 17.32
N GLU A 213 -4.09 -9.69 16.18
CA GLU A 213 -5.04 -8.61 15.90
C GLU A 213 -6.50 -9.11 15.94
N SER A 214 -6.77 -10.32 15.43
CA SER A 214 -8.12 -10.92 15.49
C SER A 214 -8.54 -11.23 16.94
N ILE A 215 -7.65 -11.82 17.75
CA ILE A 215 -7.93 -12.11 19.17
C ILE A 215 -8.19 -10.80 19.93
N VAL A 216 -7.29 -9.83 19.77
CA VAL A 216 -7.36 -8.51 20.41
C VAL A 216 -8.67 -7.84 20.04
N SER A 217 -9.02 -7.78 18.76
CA SER A 217 -10.26 -7.17 18.26
C SER A 217 -11.50 -7.79 18.90
N VAL A 218 -11.61 -9.12 18.89
CA VAL A 218 -12.76 -9.84 19.48
C VAL A 218 -12.85 -9.62 20.98
N VAL A 219 -11.72 -9.72 21.72
CA VAL A 219 -11.70 -9.50 23.18
C VAL A 219 -12.10 -8.08 23.53
N PHE A 220 -11.58 -7.07 22.80
CA PHE A 220 -11.95 -5.67 23.03
C PHE A 220 -13.42 -5.40 22.74
N ILE A 221 -13.97 -5.95 21.67
CA ILE A 221 -15.38 -5.76 21.32
C ILE A 221 -16.30 -6.44 22.36
N LEU A 222 -15.94 -7.64 22.83
CA LEU A 222 -16.67 -8.30 23.91
C LEU A 222 -16.61 -7.51 25.23
N ALA A 223 -15.45 -6.94 25.57
CA ALA A 223 -15.29 -6.08 26.73
C ALA A 223 -16.14 -4.79 26.59
N LEU A 224 -16.16 -4.19 25.40
CA LEU A 224 -16.95 -3.00 25.10
C LEU A 224 -18.45 -3.30 25.16
N TYR A 225 -18.91 -4.44 24.64
CA TYR A 225 -20.29 -4.89 24.74
C TYR A 225 -20.72 -5.11 26.20
N ARG A 226 -19.86 -5.71 27.01
CA ARG A 226 -20.09 -5.90 28.45
C ARG A 226 -20.14 -4.57 29.21
N ALA A 227 -19.30 -3.61 28.85
CA ALA A 227 -19.26 -2.29 29.48
C ALA A 227 -20.45 -1.41 29.05
N PHE A 228 -20.88 -1.51 27.80
CA PHE A 228 -21.94 -0.69 27.20
C PHE A 228 -22.91 -1.53 26.35
N PRO A 229 -23.86 -2.26 26.99
CA PRO A 229 -24.82 -3.10 26.27
C PRO A 229 -25.75 -2.32 25.34
N ASP A 230 -26.02 -1.06 25.65
CA ASP A 230 -26.75 -0.14 24.77
C ASP A 230 -25.83 0.98 24.24
N PRO A 231 -25.37 0.89 22.98
CA PRO A 231 -24.45 1.85 22.37
C PRO A 231 -25.21 3.01 21.72
N THR A 232 -26.48 3.24 22.06
CA THR A 232 -27.29 4.30 21.46
C THR A 232 -26.75 5.71 21.70
N PHE A 233 -25.81 5.93 22.63
CA PHE A 233 -25.22 7.26 22.92
C PHE A 233 -26.27 8.38 23.10
N GLY A 234 -27.51 8.04 23.48
CA GLY A 234 -28.64 8.99 23.54
C GLY A 234 -29.27 9.37 22.19
N LEU A 235 -28.84 8.79 21.07
CA LEU A 235 -29.44 8.93 19.75
C LEU A 235 -30.58 7.92 19.58
N SER A 236 -31.79 8.31 19.94
CA SER A 236 -32.98 7.59 19.46
C SER A 236 -33.14 7.88 17.97
N PHE A 237 -32.90 6.88 17.12
CA PHE A 237 -33.39 6.91 15.74
C PHE A 237 -34.91 6.69 15.78
N ALA A 238 -35.65 7.72 16.19
CA ALA A 238 -37.09 7.77 15.99
C ALA A 238 -37.35 7.71 14.47
N PRO A 239 -38.28 6.88 13.98
CA PRO A 239 -38.77 7.05 12.63
C PRO A 239 -39.37 8.46 12.51
N PRO A 240 -39.30 9.11 11.33
CA PRO A 240 -39.75 10.47 11.17
C PRO A 240 -41.20 10.59 11.66
N ALA A 241 -41.40 11.51 12.60
CA ALA A 241 -42.67 11.82 13.18
C ALA A 241 -43.57 12.45 12.11
N ASP A 242 -44.52 11.67 11.58
CA ASP A 242 -45.77 12.25 11.17
C ASP A 242 -46.58 12.56 12.43
N ALA A 243 -46.66 13.85 12.71
CA ALA A 243 -47.55 14.41 13.70
C ALA A 243 -49.00 14.03 13.36
N THR A 244 -49.72 13.42 14.30
CA THR A 244 -51.02 13.92 14.78
C THR A 244 -51.60 13.04 15.90
N ALA A 245 -52.31 13.73 16.80
CA ALA A 245 -53.26 13.25 17.80
C ALA A 245 -52.71 12.69 19.13
N ALA A 246 -52.69 13.59 20.12
CA ALA A 246 -52.85 13.26 21.53
C ALA A 246 -54.27 12.73 21.79
N ALA A 247 -54.40 11.62 22.52
CA ALA A 247 -55.51 11.35 23.44
C ALA A 247 -55.23 10.15 24.37
N GLN A 248 -55.34 10.43 25.68
CA GLN A 248 -55.86 9.58 26.76
C GLN A 248 -55.15 8.28 27.17
N ALA A 249 -54.72 8.31 28.45
CA ALA A 249 -54.48 7.17 29.29
C ALA A 249 -55.80 6.45 29.66
N THR A 250 -55.86 5.16 29.36
CA THR A 250 -56.59 4.11 30.13
C THR A 250 -56.19 2.75 29.54
N ALA A 251 -55.59 1.88 30.35
CA ALA A 251 -55.55 0.44 30.10
C ALA A 251 -56.94 -0.16 30.45
N PRO A 252 -57.34 -1.39 30.03
CA PRO A 252 -56.50 -2.50 29.56
C PRO A 252 -57.07 -3.27 28.34
N ALA A 253 -56.34 -4.35 28.00
CA ALA A 253 -56.72 -5.49 27.16
C ALA A 253 -56.35 -5.43 25.67
N GLU A 254 -55.51 -6.41 25.32
CA GLU A 254 -55.42 -7.12 24.04
C GLU A 254 -55.29 -6.25 22.80
N ASP A 255 -54.04 -5.92 22.43
CA ASP A 255 -53.73 -5.85 21.02
C ASP A 255 -52.29 -6.24 20.68
N LEU A 256 -52.23 -6.91 19.54
CA LEU A 256 -51.15 -7.68 18.96
C LEU A 256 -50.03 -6.76 18.43
N ALA A 257 -49.32 -6.07 19.31
CA ALA A 257 -48.17 -5.23 18.94
C ALA A 257 -46.86 -5.94 19.26
N THR A 258 -46.09 -6.22 18.20
CA THR A 258 -44.68 -6.61 18.17
C THR A 258 -43.88 -6.15 19.40
N ALA A 259 -43.77 -7.01 20.41
CA ALA A 259 -42.84 -6.80 21.51
C ALA A 259 -41.40 -6.82 20.95
N PRO A 260 -40.55 -5.83 21.28
CA PRO A 260 -39.16 -5.83 20.83
C PRO A 260 -38.47 -7.04 21.44
N LEU A 261 -37.78 -7.83 20.62
CA LEU A 261 -36.93 -8.93 21.09
C LEU A 261 -36.08 -8.46 22.28
N PRO A 262 -36.12 -9.12 23.45
CA PRO A 262 -35.15 -8.90 24.52
C PRO A 262 -33.83 -9.56 24.11
N GLY A 263 -33.11 -8.95 23.18
CA GLY A 263 -31.89 -9.52 22.61
C GLY A 263 -31.13 -8.49 21.79
N VAL A 264 -29.85 -8.30 22.15
CA VAL A 264 -28.79 -7.54 21.45
C VAL A 264 -29.26 -6.32 20.64
N SER A 265 -28.91 -5.11 21.10
CA SER A 265 -29.21 -3.86 20.37
C SER A 265 -28.84 -3.96 18.89
N LYS A 266 -29.74 -3.56 17.98
CA LYS A 266 -29.53 -3.61 16.51
C LYS A 266 -28.25 -2.91 16.08
N ILE A 267 -27.81 -1.91 16.85
CA ILE A 267 -26.57 -1.17 16.61
C ILE A 267 -25.36 -2.09 16.80
N TRP A 268 -25.37 -2.98 17.80
CA TRP A 268 -24.27 -3.93 18.02
C TRP A 268 -24.13 -4.96 16.90
N LEU A 269 -25.23 -5.33 16.23
CA LEU A 269 -25.17 -6.23 15.06
C LEU A 269 -24.39 -5.63 13.89
N ILE A 270 -24.40 -4.30 13.74
CA ILE A 270 -23.65 -3.57 12.70
C ILE A 270 -22.27 -3.16 13.23
N LEU A 271 -22.20 -2.71 14.48
CA LEU A 271 -20.99 -2.16 15.07
C LEU A 271 -19.93 -3.23 15.32
N ALA A 272 -20.32 -4.42 15.79
CA ALA A 272 -19.38 -5.51 16.06
C ALA A 272 -18.54 -5.91 14.82
N PRO A 273 -19.12 -6.21 13.64
CA PRO A 273 -18.33 -6.55 12.46
C PRO A 273 -17.52 -5.36 11.92
N VAL A 274 -18.04 -4.12 12.03
CA VAL A 274 -17.32 -2.91 11.56
C VAL A 274 -16.09 -2.62 12.42
N LEU A 275 -16.22 -2.68 13.75
CA LEU A 275 -15.08 -2.54 14.66
C LEU A 275 -14.12 -3.73 14.50
N GLY A 276 -14.66 -4.93 14.25
CA GLY A 276 -13.88 -6.12 13.92
C GLY A 276 -12.96 -5.90 12.73
N TYR A 277 -13.50 -5.29 11.67
CA TYR A 277 -12.78 -5.00 10.41
C TYR A 277 -11.68 -3.95 10.57
N LEU A 278 -11.78 -3.06 11.56
CA LEU A 278 -10.81 -1.98 11.82
C LEU A 278 -10.18 -2.10 13.22
N PRO A 279 -9.29 -3.08 13.45
CA PRO A 279 -8.72 -3.33 14.78
C PRO A 279 -7.99 -2.10 15.35
N ASP A 280 -7.25 -1.35 14.52
CA ASP A 280 -6.57 -0.10 14.91
C ASP A 280 -7.55 1.02 15.29
N SER A 281 -8.77 1.01 14.73
CA SER A 281 -9.78 2.01 15.07
C SER A 281 -10.45 1.69 16.40
N ALA A 282 -10.65 0.41 16.72
CA ALA A 282 -11.17 -0.01 18.02
C ALA A 282 -10.21 0.35 19.17
N THR A 283 -8.90 0.13 18.98
CA THR A 283 -7.88 0.51 19.96
C THR A 283 -7.73 2.03 20.07
N LYS A 284 -7.68 2.77 18.96
CA LYS A 284 -7.66 4.25 18.98
C LYS A 284 -8.92 4.82 19.62
N PHE A 285 -10.11 4.29 19.34
CA PHE A 285 -11.36 4.73 19.97
C PHE A 285 -11.34 4.51 21.48
N ALA A 286 -10.87 3.34 21.93
CA ALA A 286 -10.69 3.05 23.35
C ALA A 286 -9.64 3.97 24.00
N LEU A 287 -8.52 4.21 23.34
CA LEU A 287 -7.45 5.11 23.80
C LEU A 287 -7.90 6.57 23.87
N LEU A 288 -8.67 7.05 22.88
CA LEU A 288 -9.26 8.40 22.89
C LEU A 288 -10.30 8.54 24.02
N ARG A 289 -11.01 7.48 24.40
CA ARG A 289 -11.90 7.48 25.58
C ARG A 289 -11.11 7.44 26.90
N LEU A 290 -10.01 6.68 26.94
CA LEU A 290 -9.07 6.64 28.08
C LEU A 290 -8.17 7.89 28.17
N GLN A 291 -8.14 8.74 27.14
CA GLN A 291 -7.35 9.97 27.07
C GLN A 291 -7.61 10.92 28.24
N SER A 292 -8.85 10.91 28.75
CA SER A 292 -9.21 11.69 29.94
C SER A 292 -8.46 11.27 31.22
N LEU A 293 -7.80 10.10 31.22
CA LEU A 293 -7.16 9.51 32.40
C LEU A 293 -5.63 9.46 32.31
N ILE A 294 -5.01 9.59 31.12
CA ILE A 294 -3.57 9.37 30.94
C ILE A 294 -2.96 10.39 29.96
N ALA A 295 -2.47 11.51 30.49
CA ALA A 295 -1.83 12.59 29.72
C ALA A 295 -0.33 12.35 29.37
N TRP A 296 0.23 11.18 29.71
CA TRP A 296 1.66 10.88 29.53
C TRP A 296 2.01 10.20 28.20
N VAL A 297 1.01 9.87 27.37
CA VAL A 297 1.24 9.27 26.06
C VAL A 297 1.68 10.35 25.08
N LYS A 298 2.94 10.28 24.63
CA LYS A 298 3.46 11.12 23.52
C LYS A 298 2.59 10.86 22.28
N MET A 299 1.92 11.89 21.78
CA MET A 299 1.15 11.84 20.54
C MET A 299 1.94 12.48 19.39
N ASP A 300 1.58 12.11 18.17
CA ASP A 300 2.16 12.65 16.94
C ASP A 300 1.81 14.15 16.77
N ASP A 301 2.74 14.92 16.18
CA ASP A 301 2.52 16.33 15.89
C ASP A 301 1.62 16.50 14.65
N ASP A 302 0.31 16.61 14.89
CA ASP A 302 -0.70 16.67 13.83
C ASP A 302 -0.85 18.06 13.18
N ARG A 303 -0.04 19.06 13.55
CA ARG A 303 -0.18 20.45 13.05
C ARG A 303 -0.09 20.56 11.52
N PHE A 304 0.69 19.69 10.89
CA PHE A 304 0.96 19.73 9.45
C PHE A 304 0.07 18.80 8.62
N ASN A 305 -0.82 18.00 9.23
CA ASN A 305 -1.66 17.02 8.52
C ASN A 305 -2.51 17.62 7.38
N LYS A 306 -2.87 18.91 7.48
CA LYS A 306 -3.61 19.61 6.41
C LYS A 306 -2.74 19.88 5.18
N ILE A 307 -1.44 20.06 5.36
CA ILE A 307 -0.46 20.44 4.32
C ILE A 307 0.21 19.20 3.74
N THR A 308 0.56 18.22 4.57
CA THR A 308 1.23 16.97 4.18
C THR A 308 0.26 15.94 3.60
N ARG A 309 -0.74 16.40 2.85
CA ARG A 309 -1.72 15.51 2.22
C ARG A 309 -1.04 14.63 1.19
N ILE A 310 -1.40 13.36 1.24
CA ILE A 310 -0.93 12.35 0.32
C ILE A 310 -1.45 12.67 -1.09
N THR A 311 -0.54 12.83 -2.05
CA THR A 311 -0.91 13.05 -3.46
C THR A 311 -1.43 11.75 -4.07
N PRO A 312 -2.66 11.74 -4.62
CA PRO A 312 -3.24 10.53 -5.22
C PRO A 312 -2.58 10.18 -6.55
N LEU A 313 -2.55 8.89 -6.87
CA LEU A 313 -2.00 8.36 -8.13
C LEU A 313 -2.74 8.85 -9.38
N ASP A 314 -4.03 9.18 -9.27
CA ASP A 314 -4.86 9.69 -10.39
C ASP A 314 -4.40 11.06 -10.92
N SER A 315 -3.46 11.71 -10.22
CA SER A 315 -2.84 12.96 -10.71
C SER A 315 -1.86 12.72 -11.86
N LEU A 316 -1.35 11.49 -11.99
CA LEU A 316 -0.41 11.10 -13.04
C LEU A 316 -1.16 10.70 -14.31
N ASP A 317 -0.61 11.04 -15.46
CA ASP A 317 -1.23 10.71 -16.74
C ASP A 317 -1.10 9.22 -17.06
N GLY A 318 -2.16 8.66 -17.65
CA GLY A 318 -2.28 7.23 -17.94
C GLY A 318 -2.63 6.34 -16.75
N ILE A 319 -2.87 6.89 -15.55
CA ILE A 319 -3.40 6.16 -14.40
C ILE A 319 -4.88 6.52 -14.22
N ASP A 320 -5.76 5.57 -14.55
CA ASP A 320 -7.18 5.68 -14.27
C ASP A 320 -7.53 5.09 -12.89
N TYR A 321 -8.80 5.22 -12.49
CA TYR A 321 -9.29 4.71 -11.22
C TYR A 321 -9.05 3.20 -11.05
N ALA A 322 -9.23 2.41 -12.12
CA ALA A 322 -9.02 0.97 -12.07
C ALA A 322 -7.53 0.62 -11.92
N THR A 323 -6.65 1.32 -12.63
CA THR A 323 -5.20 1.17 -12.51
C THR A 323 -4.71 1.57 -11.14
N ARG A 324 -5.21 2.69 -10.59
CA ARG A 324 -4.91 3.10 -9.21
C ARG A 324 -5.29 2.02 -8.21
N PHE A 325 -6.47 1.43 -8.34
CA PHE A 325 -6.90 0.37 -7.42
C PHE A 325 -5.94 -0.83 -7.44
N ARG A 326 -5.50 -1.24 -8.63
CA ARG A 326 -4.49 -2.32 -8.77
C ARG A 326 -3.12 -1.96 -8.20
N LEU A 327 -2.67 -0.73 -8.39
CA LEU A 327 -1.42 -0.26 -7.77
C LEU A 327 -1.51 -0.25 -6.23
N GLN A 328 -2.67 0.10 -5.69
CA GLN A 328 -2.95 0.02 -4.25
C GLN A 328 -2.97 -1.42 -3.73
N GLU A 329 -3.40 -2.39 -4.54
CA GLU A 329 -3.28 -3.81 -4.20
C GLU A 329 -1.81 -4.26 -4.13
N CYS A 330 -0.94 -3.70 -4.99
CA CYS A 330 0.51 -3.87 -4.91
C CYS A 330 1.17 -3.04 -3.78
N GLY A 331 0.39 -2.41 -2.90
CA GLY A 331 0.90 -1.63 -1.76
C GLY A 331 1.40 -0.23 -2.13
N ILE A 332 1.15 0.25 -3.35
CA ILE A 332 1.51 1.59 -3.81
C ILE A 332 0.27 2.48 -3.70
N TYR A 333 0.25 3.37 -2.72
CA TYR A 333 -0.94 4.17 -2.41
C TYR A 333 -0.92 5.58 -2.99
N ASP A 334 0.28 6.09 -3.25
CA ASP A 334 0.54 7.50 -3.49
C ASP A 334 1.69 7.74 -4.46
N VAL A 335 1.81 8.99 -4.89
CA VAL A 335 2.85 9.41 -5.84
C VAL A 335 4.26 9.20 -5.27
N GLN A 336 4.46 9.43 -3.97
CA GLN A 336 5.77 9.23 -3.33
C GLN A 336 6.17 7.75 -3.29
N GLY A 337 5.24 6.86 -2.94
CA GLY A 337 5.46 5.42 -3.01
C GLY A 337 5.80 4.94 -4.42
N LEU A 338 5.15 5.50 -5.44
CA LEU A 338 5.44 5.17 -6.84
C LEU A 338 6.79 5.73 -7.30
N ALA A 339 7.13 6.98 -6.95
CA ALA A 339 8.37 7.66 -7.34
C ALA A 339 9.63 6.92 -6.87
N THR A 340 9.55 6.28 -5.71
CA THR A 340 10.65 5.52 -5.10
C THR A 340 10.66 4.04 -5.50
N TYR A 341 9.65 3.58 -6.23
CA TYR A 341 9.51 2.19 -6.63
C TYR A 341 10.53 1.76 -7.70
N ASN A 342 10.87 0.46 -7.73
CA ASN A 342 11.71 -0.09 -8.77
C ASN A 342 10.85 -0.44 -10.00
N PRO A 343 11.12 0.11 -11.20
CA PRO A 343 10.32 -0.15 -12.40
C PRO A 343 10.28 -1.63 -12.81
N ILE A 344 11.40 -2.35 -12.63
CA ILE A 344 11.48 -3.78 -12.94
C ILE A 344 10.57 -4.55 -11.96
N MET A 345 10.59 -4.19 -10.67
CA MET A 345 9.69 -4.78 -9.68
C MET A 345 8.23 -4.53 -10.05
N LEU A 346 7.88 -3.29 -10.43
CA LEU A 346 6.51 -2.94 -10.80
C LEU A 346 6.02 -3.78 -11.96
N HIS A 347 6.86 -3.96 -12.98
CA HIS A 347 6.54 -4.80 -14.14
C HIS A 347 6.31 -6.28 -13.77
N ILE A 348 7.05 -6.81 -12.79
CA ILE A 348 6.92 -8.22 -12.37
C ILE A 348 5.71 -8.43 -11.44
N GLU A 349 5.39 -7.45 -10.61
CA GLU A 349 4.34 -7.59 -9.60
C GLU A 349 2.95 -7.23 -10.11
N SER A 350 2.89 -6.46 -11.20
CA SER A 350 1.66 -5.95 -11.81
C SER A 350 1.51 -6.45 -13.25
N PRO A 351 0.32 -6.32 -13.87
CA PRO A 351 0.13 -6.67 -15.27
C PRO A 351 0.64 -5.61 -16.25
N TYR A 352 1.32 -4.55 -15.78
CA TYR A 352 1.73 -3.41 -16.60
C TYR A 352 3.08 -3.66 -17.27
N GLY A 353 3.21 -3.20 -18.52
CA GLY A 353 4.46 -3.33 -19.28
C GLY A 353 5.60 -2.48 -18.70
N ILE A 354 6.85 -2.86 -18.96
CA ILE A 354 8.01 -2.14 -18.44
C ILE A 354 8.06 -0.67 -18.88
N TYR A 355 7.70 -0.36 -20.13
CA TYR A 355 7.67 1.01 -20.64
C TYR A 355 6.66 1.89 -19.89
N GLN A 356 5.48 1.34 -19.62
CA GLN A 356 4.44 2.01 -18.84
C GLN A 356 4.87 2.21 -17.38
N ALA A 357 5.53 1.21 -16.79
CA ALA A 357 6.08 1.31 -15.43
C ALA A 357 7.15 2.39 -15.31
N VAL A 358 8.10 2.44 -16.25
CA VAL A 358 9.14 3.48 -16.30
C VAL A 358 8.51 4.86 -16.47
N ASP A 359 7.55 4.98 -17.37
CA ASP A 359 6.85 6.24 -17.63
C ASP A 359 6.14 6.78 -16.38
N TRP A 360 5.31 5.97 -15.73
CA TRP A 360 4.59 6.38 -14.51
C TRP A 360 5.53 6.73 -13.37
N ILE A 361 6.63 5.98 -13.18
CA ILE A 361 7.62 6.29 -12.15
C ILE A 361 8.34 7.61 -12.47
N ALA A 362 8.67 7.87 -13.74
CA ALA A 362 9.30 9.11 -14.17
C ALA A 362 8.38 10.33 -13.96
N GLN A 363 7.07 10.18 -14.22
CA GLN A 363 6.07 11.20 -13.88
C GLN A 363 5.95 11.40 -12.36
N ALA A 364 5.91 10.29 -11.61
CA ALA A 364 5.79 10.33 -10.16
C ALA A 364 7.00 11.00 -9.49
N GLN A 365 8.21 10.75 -9.98
CA GLN A 365 9.44 11.41 -9.52
C GLN A 365 9.39 12.91 -9.76
N LEU A 366 9.00 13.35 -10.96
CA LEU A 366 8.82 14.76 -11.26
C LEU A 366 7.81 15.39 -10.30
N CYS A 367 6.61 14.78 -10.18
CA CYS A 367 5.55 15.26 -9.30
C CYS A 367 5.96 15.32 -7.82
N HIS A 368 6.70 14.32 -7.35
CA HIS A 368 7.21 14.28 -5.98
C HIS A 368 8.25 15.39 -5.70
N LEU A 369 9.15 15.64 -6.65
CA LEU A 369 10.24 16.61 -6.49
C LEU A 369 9.76 18.07 -6.60
N VAL A 370 8.89 18.38 -7.57
CA VAL A 370 8.42 19.77 -7.77
C VAL A 370 7.13 20.08 -7.01
N GLY A 371 6.38 19.06 -6.59
CA GLY A 371 5.06 19.17 -6.01
C GLY A 371 3.94 19.23 -7.07
N LEU A 372 2.72 18.86 -6.64
CA LEU A 372 1.57 18.69 -7.53
C LEU A 372 1.24 19.93 -8.38
N GLU A 373 1.21 21.12 -7.77
CA GLU A 373 0.85 22.36 -8.48
C GLU A 373 1.81 22.65 -9.63
N LYS A 374 3.13 22.56 -9.39
CA LYS A 374 4.15 22.82 -10.40
C LYS A 374 4.19 21.72 -11.46
N PHE A 375 3.98 20.47 -11.04
CA PHE A 375 3.90 19.34 -11.96
C PHE A 375 2.77 19.50 -12.98
N LEU A 376 1.58 19.92 -12.54
CA LEU A 376 0.47 20.15 -13.45
C LEU A 376 0.78 21.25 -14.47
N VAL A 377 1.46 22.32 -14.06
CA VAL A 377 1.91 23.39 -14.98
C VAL A 377 2.96 22.86 -15.97
N LEU A 378 3.96 22.11 -15.51
CA LEU A 378 4.97 21.49 -16.38
C LEU A 378 4.33 20.54 -17.40
N ARG A 379 3.30 19.80 -16.98
CA ARG A 379 2.56 18.88 -17.85
C ARG A 379 1.83 19.61 -18.98
N GLU A 380 1.20 20.76 -18.70
CA GLU A 380 0.59 21.59 -19.75
C GLU A 380 1.64 22.11 -20.76
N MET A 381 2.88 22.31 -20.31
CA MET A 381 4.03 22.64 -21.16
C MET A 381 4.67 21.42 -21.85
N GLN A 382 4.02 20.26 -21.84
CA GLN A 382 4.52 18.99 -22.42
C GLN A 382 5.77 18.41 -21.73
N ILE A 383 6.12 18.88 -20.53
CA ILE A 383 7.14 18.26 -19.67
C ILE A 383 6.42 17.33 -18.70
N ARG A 384 6.27 16.07 -19.09
CA ARG A 384 5.46 15.09 -18.34
C ARG A 384 6.32 14.24 -17.42
N THR A 385 7.56 13.95 -17.79
CA THR A 385 8.45 13.06 -17.04
C THR A 385 9.73 13.76 -16.57
N ILE A 386 10.40 13.18 -15.57
CA ILE A 386 11.73 13.67 -15.15
C ILE A 386 12.76 13.60 -16.29
N PHE A 387 12.60 12.67 -17.24
CA PHE A 387 13.46 12.58 -18.43
C PHE A 387 13.20 13.71 -19.43
N ASP A 388 11.96 14.19 -19.54
CA ASP A 388 11.65 15.36 -20.37
C ASP A 388 12.27 16.62 -19.75
N LEU A 389 12.22 16.73 -18.42
CA LEU A 389 12.90 17.81 -17.70
C LEU A 389 14.42 17.71 -17.87
N GLU A 390 15.00 16.51 -17.75
CA GLU A 390 16.43 16.30 -17.96
C GLU A 390 16.84 16.63 -19.40
N ARG A 391 16.06 16.20 -20.39
CA ARG A 391 16.33 16.50 -21.80
C ARG A 391 16.28 18.01 -22.09
N ALA A 392 15.47 18.77 -21.36
CA ALA A 392 15.50 20.21 -21.43
C ALA A 392 16.86 20.79 -20.96
N ILE A 393 17.52 20.16 -19.98
CA ILE A 393 18.86 20.52 -19.49
C ILE A 393 19.96 20.02 -20.46
N ASP A 394 19.86 18.77 -20.89
CA ASP A 394 20.89 18.01 -21.63
C ASP A 394 21.00 18.34 -23.13
N PHE A 395 20.24 19.32 -23.64
CA PHE A 395 20.58 19.96 -24.93
C PHE A 395 22.02 20.50 -24.95
N ARG A 396 22.63 20.64 -23.77
CA ARG A 396 24.02 20.96 -23.49
C ARG A 396 24.93 19.71 -23.52
N GLN A 397 25.27 19.17 -24.69
CA GLN A 397 26.55 18.45 -24.85
C GLN A 397 27.63 19.37 -25.46
N PRO A 398 28.36 20.16 -24.64
CA PRO A 398 29.58 20.81 -25.07
C PRO A 398 30.69 19.75 -25.15
N GLY A 399 31.06 19.34 -26.37
CA GLY A 399 32.23 18.48 -26.59
C GLY A 399 32.04 17.23 -27.46
N THR A 400 30.83 16.93 -27.97
CA THR A 400 30.70 15.95 -29.06
C THR A 400 31.21 16.57 -30.35
N VAL A 401 32.49 16.32 -30.64
CA VAL A 401 33.28 16.81 -31.78
C VAL A 401 32.62 16.56 -33.16
N ASN A 402 31.58 15.72 -33.22
CA ASN A 402 30.94 15.29 -34.46
C ASN A 402 29.42 15.57 -34.56
N SER A 403 28.83 16.42 -33.70
CA SER A 403 27.45 16.88 -33.94
C SER A 403 27.47 18.11 -34.85
N PRO A 404 27.01 18.00 -36.12
CA PRO A 404 26.87 19.17 -36.97
C PRO A 404 25.72 20.02 -36.39
N GLN A 405 26.07 21.20 -35.89
CA GLN A 405 25.22 22.19 -35.21
C GLN A 405 24.91 21.85 -33.74
N GLY A 406 25.76 22.34 -32.84
CA GLY A 406 25.46 22.49 -31.42
C GLY A 406 24.28 23.44 -31.23
N LYS A 407 23.08 22.89 -31.14
CA LYS A 407 21.87 23.62 -30.79
C LYS A 407 21.81 23.69 -29.27
N GLU A 408 22.15 24.83 -28.70
CA GLU A 408 21.82 25.14 -27.31
C GLU A 408 20.30 25.19 -27.12
N SER A 409 19.80 24.85 -25.93
CA SER A 409 18.43 25.18 -25.53
C SER A 409 18.21 26.70 -25.68
N PRO A 410 17.07 27.15 -26.22
CA PRO A 410 16.73 28.57 -26.23
C PRO A 410 16.70 29.12 -24.80
N GLU A 411 17.37 30.23 -24.56
CA GLU A 411 17.48 30.85 -23.23
C GLU A 411 16.10 31.20 -22.64
N GLU A 412 15.12 31.49 -23.52
CA GLU A 412 13.73 31.78 -23.16
C GLU A 412 13.03 30.58 -22.50
N PHE A 413 13.41 29.36 -22.88
CA PHE A 413 12.83 28.15 -22.31
C PHE A 413 13.30 27.95 -20.87
N ASP A 414 14.58 28.16 -20.59
CA ASP A 414 15.14 28.06 -19.24
C ASP A 414 14.55 29.14 -18.31
N LEU A 415 14.27 30.33 -18.84
CA LEU A 415 13.57 31.40 -18.14
C LEU A 415 12.14 31.01 -17.73
N LEU A 416 11.42 30.30 -18.62
CA LEU A 416 10.08 29.79 -18.35
C LEU A 416 10.13 28.73 -17.24
N ILE A 417 11.02 27.75 -17.35
CA ILE A 417 11.16 26.68 -16.35
C ILE A 417 11.56 27.24 -14.99
N ALA A 418 12.47 28.21 -14.95
CA ALA A 418 12.82 28.94 -13.73
C ALA A 418 11.60 29.59 -13.07
N GLY A 419 10.74 30.22 -13.88
CA GLY A 419 9.49 30.81 -13.41
C GLY A 419 8.58 29.79 -12.73
N ILE A 420 8.43 28.61 -13.33
CA ILE A 420 7.60 27.53 -12.79
C ILE A 420 8.21 26.95 -11.50
N LEU A 421 9.51 26.67 -11.49
CA LEU A 421 10.18 26.05 -10.34
C LEU A 421 10.23 26.95 -9.11
N VAL A 422 10.31 28.28 -9.29
CA VAL A 422 10.35 29.26 -8.21
C VAL A 422 8.96 29.76 -7.80
N ALA A 423 7.91 29.43 -8.57
CA ALA A 423 6.56 29.92 -8.33
C ALA A 423 6.09 29.65 -6.88
N PRO A 424 5.48 30.66 -6.22
CA PRO A 424 4.94 30.49 -4.87
C PRO A 424 3.71 29.57 -4.88
N THR A 425 3.69 28.59 -3.98
CA THR A 425 2.63 27.59 -3.85
C THR A 425 1.76 27.85 -2.62
N GLN A 426 0.53 27.34 -2.61
CA GLN A 426 -0.32 27.44 -1.40
C GLN A 426 0.30 26.67 -0.23
N THR A 427 0.93 25.53 -0.52
CA THR A 427 1.67 24.72 0.45
C THR A 427 2.76 25.54 1.15
N LEU A 428 3.57 26.32 0.41
CA LEU A 428 4.64 27.14 1.01
C LEU A 428 4.06 28.22 1.94
N ARG A 429 2.96 28.86 1.54
CA ARG A 429 2.25 29.86 2.36
C ARG A 429 1.73 29.24 3.65
N ASP A 430 1.10 28.08 3.56
CA ASP A 430 0.53 27.38 4.70
C ASP A 430 1.63 26.88 5.64
N VAL A 431 2.76 26.37 5.13
CA VAL A 431 3.91 25.94 5.95
C VAL A 431 4.44 27.10 6.77
N CYS A 432 4.72 28.25 6.16
CA CYS A 432 5.21 29.43 6.87
C CYS A 432 4.20 29.90 7.93
N LYS A 433 2.90 29.87 7.62
CA LYS A 433 1.83 30.26 8.54
C LYS A 433 1.69 29.32 9.75
N ILE A 434 1.76 28.01 9.55
CA ILE A 434 1.60 27.01 10.63
C ILE A 434 2.86 26.91 11.49
N SER A 435 4.03 26.93 10.86
CA SER A 435 5.31 26.80 11.56
C SER A 435 5.75 28.09 12.26
N GLY A 436 5.30 29.25 11.78
CA GLY A 436 5.87 30.54 12.15
C GLY A 436 7.28 30.76 11.57
N LEU A 437 7.70 29.95 10.59
CA LEU A 437 8.99 30.09 9.93
C LEU A 437 9.00 31.36 9.07
N GLU A 438 9.97 32.22 9.32
CA GLU A 438 10.23 33.39 8.49
C GLU A 438 11.42 33.13 7.56
N LEU A 439 11.22 33.23 6.25
CA LEU A 439 12.25 32.91 5.26
C LEU A 439 13.31 34.02 5.19
N LEU A 440 14.58 33.66 5.11
CA LEU A 440 15.70 34.60 5.08
C LEU A 440 16.06 34.98 3.64
N MET A 441 16.24 36.27 3.39
CA MET A 441 16.71 36.87 2.15
C MET A 441 18.03 37.58 2.40
N ILE A 442 18.94 37.56 1.43
CA ILE A 442 20.20 38.32 1.50
C ILE A 442 20.00 39.61 0.70
N GLY A 443 19.97 40.73 1.41
CA GLY A 443 19.93 42.08 0.85
C GLY A 443 21.33 42.70 0.75
N GLU A 444 21.41 43.93 0.24
CA GLU A 444 22.67 44.67 0.06
C GLU A 444 23.37 44.99 1.39
N ASN A 445 22.60 45.15 2.47
CA ASN A 445 23.09 45.56 3.79
C ASN A 445 23.04 44.44 4.84
N GLY A 446 22.80 43.18 4.44
CA GLY A 446 22.76 42.02 5.36
C GLY A 446 21.58 41.07 5.12
N VAL A 447 21.31 40.22 6.11
CA VAL A 447 20.21 39.24 6.09
C VAL A 447 18.91 39.93 6.51
N ILE A 448 17.89 39.83 5.66
CA ILE A 448 16.55 40.40 5.85
C ILE A 448 15.56 39.25 5.89
N THR A 449 14.53 39.35 6.73
CA THR A 449 13.48 38.34 6.80
C THR A 449 12.29 38.68 5.89
N ALA A 450 11.80 37.70 5.13
CA ALA A 450 10.66 37.85 4.24
C ALA A 450 9.34 37.88 5.02
N LYS A 451 8.61 39.00 4.92
CA LYS A 451 7.27 39.16 5.53
C LYS A 451 6.21 38.23 4.91
N ASN A 452 6.41 37.81 3.66
CA ASN A 452 5.52 36.89 2.93
C ASN A 452 6.40 35.93 2.08
N PRO A 453 6.12 34.61 2.07
CA PRO A 453 6.80 33.67 1.18
C PRO A 453 6.80 34.07 -0.31
N ASP A 454 5.82 34.84 -0.78
CA ASP A 454 5.82 35.34 -2.17
C ASP A 454 6.96 36.30 -2.44
N ALA A 455 7.25 37.18 -1.49
CA ALA A 455 8.35 38.13 -1.60
C ALA A 455 9.69 37.39 -1.67
N PHE A 456 9.81 36.28 -0.94
CA PHE A 456 10.97 35.40 -1.03
C PHE A 456 11.08 34.76 -2.42
N CYS A 457 10.00 34.23 -2.99
CA CYS A 457 10.00 33.66 -4.33
C CYS A 457 10.38 34.69 -5.41
N LEU A 458 9.83 35.91 -5.34
CA LEU A 458 10.19 37.01 -6.25
C LEU A 458 11.66 37.39 -6.11
N TRP A 459 12.13 37.59 -4.87
CA TRP A 459 13.55 37.87 -4.60
C TRP A 459 14.46 36.76 -5.12
N PHE A 460 14.10 35.49 -4.90
CA PHE A 460 14.89 34.37 -5.39
C PHE A 460 14.95 34.37 -6.92
N ARG A 461 13.82 34.66 -7.60
CA ARG A 461 13.75 34.76 -9.06
C ARG A 461 14.62 35.89 -9.61
N GLU A 462 14.69 37.03 -8.94
CA GLU A 462 15.58 38.15 -9.29
C GLU A 462 17.05 37.79 -9.06
N LYS A 463 17.34 37.03 -7.99
CA LYS A 463 18.69 36.55 -7.68
C LYS A 463 19.16 35.38 -8.54
N LEU A 464 18.33 34.81 -9.41
CA LEU A 464 18.80 33.83 -10.40
C LEU A 464 19.67 34.46 -11.50
N GLY A 465 19.68 35.78 -11.64
CA GLY A 465 20.53 36.48 -12.59
C GLY A 465 19.77 37.59 -13.31
N VAL A 466 20.52 38.50 -13.94
CA VAL A 466 19.94 39.61 -14.73
C VAL A 466 20.02 39.29 -16.23
N THR A 467 21.07 38.58 -16.65
CA THR A 467 21.24 38.15 -18.04
C THR A 467 20.65 36.74 -18.23
N PRO A 468 20.07 36.44 -19.42
CA PRO A 468 19.56 35.10 -19.72
C PRO A 468 20.64 34.00 -19.56
N ALA A 469 21.89 34.30 -19.94
CA ALA A 469 23.02 33.39 -19.78
C ALA A 469 23.34 33.04 -18.31
N GLU A 470 23.28 34.01 -17.39
CA GLU A 470 23.45 33.74 -15.96
C GLU A 470 22.30 32.90 -15.41
N ILE A 471 21.07 33.23 -15.78
CA ILE A 471 19.88 32.51 -15.33
C ILE A 471 19.94 31.07 -15.82
N LYS A 472 20.30 30.85 -17.08
CA LYS A 472 20.52 29.53 -17.67
C LYS A 472 21.47 28.70 -16.82
N VAL A 473 22.68 29.20 -16.51
CA VAL A 473 23.66 28.46 -15.71
C VAL A 473 23.13 28.09 -14.32
N ARG A 474 22.44 29.01 -13.64
CA ARG A 474 21.92 28.75 -12.28
C ARG A 474 20.70 27.82 -12.28
N VAL A 475 19.85 27.93 -13.29
CA VAL A 475 18.65 27.10 -13.45
C VAL A 475 19.05 25.70 -13.87
N GLU A 476 20.00 25.54 -14.80
CA GLU A 476 20.61 24.25 -15.13
C GLU A 476 21.28 23.61 -13.90
N HIS A 477 21.95 24.39 -13.04
CA HIS A 477 22.49 23.87 -11.79
C HIS A 477 21.38 23.38 -10.84
N MET A 478 20.28 24.13 -10.69
CA MET A 478 19.13 23.73 -9.88
C MET A 478 18.45 22.48 -10.44
N MET A 479 18.22 22.42 -11.74
CA MET A 479 17.62 21.27 -12.41
C MET A 479 18.58 20.06 -12.40
N GLY A 480 19.88 20.29 -12.52
CA GLY A 480 20.92 19.29 -12.36
C GLY A 480 20.86 18.66 -10.98
N TRP A 481 20.67 19.44 -9.92
CA TRP A 481 20.47 18.94 -8.57
C TRP A 481 19.19 18.08 -8.44
N ILE A 482 18.08 18.50 -9.05
CA ILE A 482 16.83 17.72 -9.11
C ILE A 482 17.06 16.39 -9.85
N ALA A 483 17.78 16.43 -10.97
CA ALA A 483 18.09 15.26 -11.79
C ALA A 483 19.15 14.35 -11.15
N ASP A 484 19.87 14.84 -10.13
CA ASP A 484 20.89 14.11 -9.38
C ASP A 484 20.33 13.24 -8.26
N ASP A 485 19.01 13.30 -8.04
CA ASP A 485 18.32 12.47 -7.07
C ASP A 485 18.62 10.97 -7.28
N LEU A 486 18.75 10.24 -6.17
CA LEU A 486 19.12 8.82 -6.17
C LEU A 486 18.12 7.98 -6.99
N HIS A 487 16.82 8.26 -6.86
CA HIS A 487 15.78 7.51 -7.54
C HIS A 487 15.76 7.84 -9.03
N VAL A 488 16.05 9.08 -9.41
CA VAL A 488 16.18 9.52 -10.81
C VAL A 488 17.39 8.88 -11.47
N ARG A 489 18.56 8.92 -10.83
CA ARG A 489 19.79 8.24 -11.31
C ARG A 489 19.57 6.74 -11.53
N ARG A 490 18.89 6.08 -10.60
CA ARG A 490 18.55 4.65 -10.72
C ARG A 490 17.62 4.40 -11.91
N LEU A 491 16.56 5.21 -12.06
CA LEU A 491 15.60 5.07 -13.15
C LEU A 491 16.29 5.31 -14.51
N ARG A 492 17.15 6.34 -14.60
CA ARG A 492 17.96 6.66 -15.77
C ARG A 492 18.85 5.49 -16.18
N ARG A 493 19.58 4.89 -15.24
CA ARG A 493 20.43 3.73 -15.53
C ARG A 493 19.63 2.57 -16.11
N ILE A 494 18.49 2.23 -15.49
CA ILE A 494 17.61 1.16 -15.99
C ILE A 494 17.10 1.50 -17.39
N TRP A 495 16.66 2.75 -17.60
CA TRP A 495 16.17 3.22 -18.89
C TRP A 495 17.24 3.16 -19.98
N GLN A 496 18.48 3.55 -19.68
CA GLN A 496 19.61 3.46 -20.62
C GLN A 496 19.89 2.01 -21.01
N GLU A 497 19.94 1.09 -20.05
CA GLU A 497 20.15 -0.34 -20.33
C GLU A 497 19.01 -0.93 -21.19
N ILE A 498 17.76 -0.53 -20.94
CA ILE A 498 16.60 -0.91 -21.78
C ILE A 498 16.71 -0.26 -23.17
N SER A 499 17.02 1.03 -23.25
CA SER A 499 17.11 1.77 -24.51
C SER A 499 18.24 1.24 -25.40
N ASP A 500 19.36 0.80 -24.82
CA ASP A 500 20.46 0.19 -25.56
C ASP A 500 20.02 -1.10 -26.27
N SER A 501 19.08 -1.84 -25.69
CA SER A 501 18.52 -3.05 -26.31
C SER A 501 17.59 -2.75 -27.49
N LEU A 502 16.97 -1.56 -27.53
CA LEU A 502 16.13 -1.12 -28.63
C LEU A 502 16.93 -0.73 -29.89
N GLY A 503 18.25 -0.56 -29.75
CA GLY A 503 19.17 -0.19 -30.82
C GLY A 503 19.10 1.29 -31.22
N GLU A 504 20.14 1.76 -31.93
CA GLU A 504 20.31 3.17 -32.33
C GLU A 504 19.14 3.74 -33.14
N ARG A 505 18.49 2.89 -33.94
CA ARG A 505 17.41 3.29 -34.84
C ARG A 505 16.11 3.65 -34.11
N SER A 506 15.98 3.27 -32.84
CA SER A 506 14.87 3.70 -31.99
C SER A 506 15.02 5.15 -31.49
N LYS A 507 16.21 5.75 -31.59
CA LYS A 507 16.51 7.09 -31.06
C LYS A 507 15.95 8.22 -31.92
N ARG A 508 15.71 7.98 -33.22
CA ARG A 508 15.20 8.98 -34.17
C ARG A 508 14.25 8.33 -35.17
N LEU A 509 13.15 9.02 -35.48
CA LEU A 509 12.36 8.78 -36.69
C LEU A 509 13.09 9.44 -37.87
N ASP A 510 14.21 8.86 -38.29
CA ASP A 510 14.98 9.35 -39.44
C ASP A 510 14.52 8.74 -40.79
N GLY A 511 13.62 7.76 -40.76
CA GLY A 511 13.01 7.18 -41.96
C GLY A 511 13.97 6.35 -42.83
N GLU A 512 15.23 6.18 -42.42
CA GLU A 512 16.20 5.37 -43.15
C GLU A 512 15.83 3.89 -43.07
N ALA A 513 15.89 3.17 -44.19
CA ALA A 513 15.61 1.73 -44.28
C ALA A 513 16.61 0.89 -43.45
N PRO A 514 16.26 -0.35 -43.03
CA PRO A 514 17.17 -1.17 -42.24
C PRO A 514 18.46 -1.41 -43.02
N LYS A 515 19.62 -1.13 -42.41
CA LYS A 515 20.89 -1.62 -42.95
C LYS A 515 20.81 -3.15 -42.96
N PRO A 516 20.99 -3.82 -44.11
CA PRO A 516 20.94 -5.27 -44.18
C PRO A 516 22.11 -5.84 -43.37
N GLY A 517 21.82 -6.44 -42.21
CA GLY A 517 22.82 -7.07 -41.36
C GLY A 517 22.54 -7.11 -39.86
N ALA A 518 21.56 -6.34 -39.35
CA ALA A 518 21.20 -6.38 -37.93
C ALA A 518 20.03 -7.35 -37.66
N VAL A 519 20.25 -8.64 -37.90
CA VAL A 519 19.50 -9.72 -37.26
C VAL A 519 20.56 -10.72 -36.78
N GLY A 520 20.85 -10.66 -35.48
CA GLY A 520 21.65 -11.63 -34.75
C GLY A 520 20.82 -12.15 -33.60
#